data_AF-A0A7W9MGP3-F1
#
_entry.id   AF-A0A7W9MGP3-F1
#
_cell.length_a   1.000
_cell.length_b   1.000
_cell.length_c   1.000
_cell.angle_alpha   90.00
_cell.angle_beta   90.00
_cell.angle_gamma   90.00
#
_symmetry.space_group_name_H-M   'P 1'
#
loop_
_entity.id
_entity.type
_entity.pdbx_description
1 polymer ?
#
loop_
_entity_poly.entity_id
_entity_poly.type
_entity_poly.pdbx_seq_one_letter_code
_entity_poly.pdbx_strand_id
1 'polypeptide(L)'
;MSTPVTARPSGGRTSRRRIPARWTAAAAAAALLAAIGLSTEYRSPETAAAAGPKKFDAAAFGAEMYESKVVPAIEKDAVDLPVLVEALVADKDAAGEKYGRRQGTSPYSFPVKGTGEAGEAKSGLLPVTVPGLPEGTRVSLQIGPAINGTALRDAAGFITFGQFLNQVEYADAATSLNNQMRERLLKNLDVAGLKGKKISFTGAFTLLSPSVVTITPVSVEEAS
;
A
#
# COMPACT_ATOMS: atom_id res chain seq x y z
N MET A 1 -112.40 2.70 -28.87
CA MET A 1 -111.68 2.69 -30.15
C MET A 1 -110.19 2.77 -29.85
N SER A 2 -109.49 1.67 -30.18
CA SER A 2 -108.09 1.52 -30.62
C SER A 2 -106.91 2.18 -29.88
N THR A 3 -106.04 1.32 -29.34
CA THR A 3 -104.63 1.54 -28.93
C THR A 3 -103.74 2.01 -30.09
N PRO A 4 -102.59 2.67 -29.82
CA PRO A 4 -101.29 1.96 -29.89
C PRO A 4 -100.19 2.52 -28.91
N VAL A 5 -99.33 1.68 -28.28
CA VAL A 5 -97.93 1.31 -28.63
C VAL A 5 -96.80 2.26 -28.11
N THR A 6 -95.92 1.68 -27.28
CA THR A 6 -94.44 1.87 -27.18
C THR A 6 -93.82 3.13 -26.55
N ALA A 7 -92.96 2.94 -25.54
CA ALA A 7 -91.48 3.02 -25.69
C ALA A 7 -90.75 2.98 -24.32
N ARG A 8 -89.70 2.16 -24.26
CA ARG A 8 -88.77 1.98 -23.14
C ARG A 8 -87.74 3.12 -23.16
N PRO A 9 -87.44 3.84 -22.05
CA PRO A 9 -86.27 4.69 -22.03
C PRO A 9 -85.02 3.80 -21.94
N SER A 10 -84.29 3.75 -23.04
CA SER A 10 -82.95 3.19 -23.19
C SER A 10 -81.96 3.90 -22.27
N GLY A 11 -81.14 3.14 -21.55
CA GLY A 11 -80.04 3.68 -20.75
C GLY A 11 -79.09 4.53 -21.58
N GLY A 12 -78.90 5.78 -21.15
CA GLY A 12 -77.87 6.66 -21.68
C GLY A 12 -76.49 6.10 -21.32
N ARG A 13 -75.82 5.46 -22.29
CA ARG A 13 -74.37 5.25 -22.23
C ARG A 13 -73.72 6.63 -22.28
N THR A 14 -73.31 7.16 -21.13
CA THR A 14 -72.38 8.29 -21.06
C THR A 14 -71.15 7.91 -21.88
N SER A 15 -70.95 8.56 -23.02
CA SER A 15 -69.74 8.39 -23.82
C SER A 15 -68.57 8.95 -23.01
N ARG A 16 -67.81 8.08 -22.34
CA ARG A 16 -66.48 8.44 -21.86
C ARG A 16 -65.69 8.85 -23.09
N ARG A 17 -65.48 10.16 -23.28
CA ARG A 17 -64.54 10.71 -24.27
C ARG A 17 -63.21 10.02 -24.03
N ARG A 18 -62.88 9.04 -24.88
CA ARG A 18 -61.59 8.34 -24.81
C ARG A 18 -60.55 9.34 -25.28
N ILE A 19 -59.73 9.83 -24.35
CA ILE A 19 -58.58 10.66 -24.67
C ILE A 19 -57.71 9.84 -25.63
N PRO A 20 -57.24 10.42 -26.77
CA PRO A 20 -56.47 9.66 -27.74
C PRO A 20 -55.17 9.15 -27.10
N ALA A 21 -54.78 7.90 -27.35
CA ALA A 21 -53.63 7.25 -26.73
C ALA A 21 -52.31 8.04 -26.85
N ARG A 22 -52.17 8.86 -27.90
CA ARG A 22 -51.06 9.80 -28.09
C ARG A 22 -50.94 10.86 -26.99
N TRP A 23 -52.06 11.36 -26.46
CA TRP A 23 -52.07 12.38 -25.41
C TRP A 23 -51.77 11.78 -24.04
N THR A 24 -52.25 10.56 -23.76
CA THR A 24 -51.88 9.82 -22.55
C THR A 24 -50.40 9.43 -22.55
N ALA A 25 -49.86 9.02 -23.70
CA ALA A 25 -48.44 8.72 -23.85
C ALA A 25 -47.56 9.98 -23.66
N ALA A 26 -47.97 11.12 -24.22
CA ALA A 26 -47.28 12.39 -24.03
C ALA A 26 -47.29 12.84 -22.56
N ALA A 27 -48.43 12.72 -21.87
CA ALA A 27 -48.53 13.06 -20.45
C ALA A 27 -47.68 12.12 -19.57
N ALA A 28 -47.65 10.82 -19.88
CA ALA A 28 -46.81 9.86 -19.16
C ALA A 28 -45.31 10.14 -19.38
N ALA A 29 -44.89 10.47 -20.60
CA ALA A 29 -43.51 10.85 -20.90
C ALA A 29 -43.10 12.15 -20.18
N ALA A 30 -43.98 13.15 -20.15
CA ALA A 30 -43.73 14.40 -19.43
C ALA A 30 -43.63 14.17 -17.92
N ALA A 31 -44.50 13.33 -17.35
CA ALA A 31 -44.43 12.96 -15.95
C ALA A 31 -43.15 12.19 -15.60
N LEU A 32 -42.68 11.31 -16.49
CA LEU A 32 -41.43 10.58 -16.32
C LEU A 32 -40.21 11.52 -16.34
N LEU A 33 -40.17 12.48 -17.28
CA LEU A 33 -39.10 13.47 -17.35
C LEU A 33 -39.09 14.38 -16.12
N ALA A 34 -40.27 14.77 -15.63
CA ALA A 34 -40.40 15.53 -14.39
C ALA A 34 -39.94 14.72 -13.17
N ALA A 35 -40.29 13.43 -13.10
CA ALA A 35 -39.84 12.54 -12.04
C ALA A 35 -38.31 12.34 -12.05
N ILE A 36 -37.70 12.16 -13.23
CA ILE A 36 -36.25 12.09 -13.39
C ILE A 36 -35.59 13.41 -12.95
N GLY A 37 -36.16 14.55 -13.34
CA GLY A 37 -35.65 15.86 -12.93
C GLY A 37 -35.75 16.10 -11.42
N LEU A 38 -36.86 15.69 -10.80
CA LEU A 38 -37.09 15.81 -9.35
C LEU A 38 -36.29 14.79 -8.53
N SER A 39 -35.97 13.62 -9.10
CA SER A 39 -35.16 12.59 -8.42
C SER A 39 -33.66 12.75 -8.66
N THR A 40 -33.23 13.66 -9.53
CA THR A 40 -31.82 13.89 -9.80
C THR A 40 -31.29 14.95 -8.84
N GLU A 41 -30.65 14.49 -7.76
CA GLU A 41 -29.86 15.36 -6.89
C GLU A 41 -28.57 15.74 -7.64
N TYR A 42 -28.49 16.97 -8.14
CA TYR A 42 -27.26 17.49 -8.73
C TYR A 42 -26.23 17.75 -7.63
N ARG A 43 -25.23 16.86 -7.53
CA ARG A 43 -24.04 17.12 -6.71
C ARG A 43 -23.00 17.81 -7.57
N SER A 44 -22.64 19.02 -7.17
CA SER A 44 -21.55 19.74 -7.80
C SER A 44 -20.23 18.97 -7.61
N PRO A 45 -19.29 19.04 -8.57
CA PRO A 45 -18.02 18.28 -8.53
C PRO A 45 -17.23 18.51 -7.24
N GLU A 46 -17.31 19.73 -6.71
CA GLU A 46 -16.75 20.17 -5.44
C GLU A 46 -17.38 19.51 -4.20
N THR A 47 -18.70 19.27 -4.20
CA THR A 47 -19.39 18.57 -3.10
C THR A 47 -19.12 17.05 -3.16
N ALA A 48 -18.97 16.49 -4.36
CA ALA A 48 -18.55 15.10 -4.55
C ALA A 48 -17.08 14.88 -4.17
N ALA A 49 -16.20 15.85 -4.44
CA ALA A 49 -14.79 15.81 -4.03
C ALA A 49 -14.61 15.97 -2.50
N ALA A 50 -15.43 16.80 -1.85
CA ALA A 50 -15.39 17.00 -0.40
C ALA A 50 -15.99 15.82 0.40
N ALA A 51 -16.91 15.05 -0.19
CA ALA A 51 -17.49 13.85 0.40
C ALA A 51 -16.76 12.55 0.01
N GLY A 52 -15.71 12.65 -0.82
CA GLY A 52 -14.87 11.51 -1.18
C GLY A 52 -14.03 11.02 0.02
N PRO A 53 -13.57 9.75 0.01
CA PRO A 53 -12.66 9.26 1.03
C PRO A 53 -11.42 10.17 1.08
N LYS A 54 -10.98 10.53 2.30
CA LYS A 54 -9.74 11.29 2.50
C LYS A 54 -8.62 10.61 1.72
N LYS A 55 -7.96 11.35 0.82
CA LYS A 55 -6.79 10.87 0.11
C LYS A 55 -5.73 10.46 1.12
N PHE A 56 -5.17 9.26 0.96
CA PHE A 56 -4.06 8.79 1.79
C PHE A 56 -2.88 9.76 1.70
N ASP A 57 -2.39 10.22 2.86
CA ASP A 57 -1.19 11.04 2.97
C ASP A 57 -0.02 10.14 3.36
N ALA A 58 0.73 9.72 2.34
CA ALA A 58 1.89 8.86 2.52
C ALA A 58 2.98 9.55 3.36
N ALA A 59 3.20 10.86 3.19
CA ALA A 59 4.24 11.58 3.91
C ALA A 59 3.94 11.63 5.41
N ALA A 60 2.70 11.95 5.78
CA ALA A 60 2.23 11.91 7.16
C ALA A 60 2.34 10.49 7.75
N PHE A 61 1.91 9.47 6.99
CA PHE A 61 2.02 8.07 7.42
C PHE A 61 3.47 7.69 7.72
N GLY A 62 4.41 8.00 6.82
CA GLY A 62 5.82 7.68 7.04
C GLY A 62 6.38 8.40 8.27
N ALA A 63 6.13 9.70 8.39
CA ALA A 63 6.62 10.50 9.51
C ALA A 63 6.09 9.99 10.86
N GLU A 64 4.83 9.57 10.93
CA GLU A 64 4.24 9.00 12.15
C GLU A 64 4.76 7.60 12.44
N MET A 65 4.79 6.73 11.43
CA MET A 65 4.97 5.29 11.63
C MET A 65 6.43 4.87 11.69
N TYR A 66 7.35 5.61 11.05
CA TYR A 66 8.74 5.20 10.89
C TYR A 66 9.44 5.01 12.24
N GLU A 67 9.63 6.08 13.02
CA GLU A 67 10.34 6.00 14.31
C GLU A 67 9.49 5.34 15.40
N SER A 68 8.17 5.56 15.39
CA SER A 68 7.33 5.13 16.50
C SER A 68 7.02 3.62 16.48
N LYS A 69 7.00 2.99 15.31
CA LYS A 69 6.57 1.59 15.15
C LYS A 69 7.49 0.77 14.26
N VAL A 70 7.91 1.28 13.10
CA VAL A 70 8.70 0.48 12.14
C VAL A 70 10.10 0.23 12.68
N VAL A 71 10.85 1.26 13.07
CA VAL A 71 12.21 1.09 13.61
C VAL A 71 12.22 0.14 14.83
N PRO A 72 11.37 0.33 15.86
CA PRO A 72 11.32 -0.60 16.99
C PRO A 72 10.94 -2.03 16.61
N ALA A 73 10.04 -2.22 15.64
CA ALA A 73 9.67 -3.55 15.17
C ALA A 73 10.83 -4.25 14.48
N ILE A 74 11.57 -3.53 13.62
CA ILE A 74 12.75 -4.08 12.95
C ILE A 74 13.84 -4.41 13.98
N GLU A 75 14.15 -3.51 14.92
CA GLU A 75 15.18 -3.73 15.93
C GLU A 75 14.86 -4.90 16.86
N LYS A 76 13.59 -5.02 17.28
CA LYS A 76 13.13 -6.08 18.17
C LYS A 76 13.26 -7.47 17.54
N ASP A 77 12.88 -7.58 16.28
CA ASP A 77 12.84 -8.86 15.57
C ASP A 77 14.13 -9.12 14.77
N ALA A 78 15.12 -8.23 14.81
CA ALA A 78 16.35 -8.32 14.04
C ALA A 78 17.18 -9.56 14.39
N VAL A 79 17.37 -10.41 13.38
CA VAL A 79 18.18 -11.62 13.45
C VAL A 79 19.60 -11.32 13.00
N ASP A 80 20.58 -11.96 13.63
CA ASP A 80 21.98 -11.86 13.20
C ASP A 80 22.14 -12.39 11.77
N LEU A 81 22.74 -11.58 10.90
CA LEU A 81 22.82 -11.87 9.47
C LEU A 81 23.49 -13.23 9.17
N PRO A 82 24.59 -13.64 9.83
CA PRO A 82 25.18 -14.97 9.61
C PRO A 82 24.22 -16.12 9.96
N VAL A 83 23.51 -16.01 11.08
CA VAL A 83 22.53 -17.01 11.52
C VAL A 83 21.38 -17.12 10.52
N LEU A 84 20.91 -15.98 10.02
CA LEU A 84 19.83 -15.97 9.03
C LEU A 84 20.28 -16.56 7.69
N VAL A 85 21.46 -16.19 7.19
CA VAL A 85 21.97 -16.68 5.90
C VAL A 85 22.23 -18.19 5.96
N GLU A 86 22.78 -18.70 7.06
CA GLU A 86 22.93 -20.14 7.28
C GLU A 86 21.57 -20.87 7.25
N ALA A 87 20.56 -20.32 7.95
CA ALA A 87 19.21 -20.87 7.94
C ALA A 87 18.58 -20.84 6.55
N LEU A 88 18.78 -19.75 5.78
CA LEU A 88 18.29 -19.61 4.40
C LEU A 88 18.97 -20.57 3.42
N VAL A 89 20.24 -20.91 3.65
CA VAL A 89 20.95 -21.92 2.84
C VAL A 89 20.43 -23.32 3.16
N ALA A 90 20.15 -23.61 4.43
CA ALA A 90 19.63 -24.90 4.87
C ALA A 90 18.19 -25.15 4.39
N ASP A 91 17.28 -24.21 4.67
CA ASP A 91 15.88 -24.27 4.26
C ASP A 91 15.27 -22.85 4.19
N LYS A 92 15.04 -22.38 2.97
CA LYS A 92 14.50 -21.04 2.71
C LYS A 92 13.09 -20.84 3.26
N ASP A 93 12.24 -21.85 3.15
CA ASP A 93 10.84 -21.73 3.56
C ASP A 93 10.75 -21.79 5.08
N ALA A 94 11.48 -22.70 5.73
CA ALA A 94 11.54 -22.75 7.19
C ALA A 94 12.16 -21.48 7.80
N ALA A 95 13.23 -20.94 7.20
CA ALA A 95 13.82 -19.68 7.63
C ALA A 95 12.87 -18.51 7.40
N GLY A 96 12.15 -18.49 6.27
CA GLY A 96 11.11 -17.52 5.96
C GLY A 96 9.99 -17.51 7.00
N GLU A 97 9.45 -18.67 7.36
CA GLU A 97 8.40 -18.79 8.37
C GLU A 97 8.90 -18.43 9.79
N LYS A 98 10.15 -18.74 10.11
CA LYS A 98 10.72 -18.50 11.45
C LYS A 98 11.17 -17.06 11.68
N TYR A 99 11.85 -16.46 10.70
CA TYR A 99 12.54 -15.18 10.85
C TYR A 99 12.02 -14.09 9.92
N GLY A 100 11.29 -14.47 8.88
CA GLY A 100 10.78 -13.56 7.87
C GLY A 100 9.35 -13.11 8.12
N ARG A 101 8.93 -12.16 7.31
CA ARG A 101 7.55 -11.70 7.16
C ARG A 101 7.20 -11.69 5.69
N ARG A 102 6.02 -12.19 5.33
CA ARG A 102 5.48 -12.11 3.98
C ARG A 102 4.01 -11.78 4.01
N GLN A 103 3.53 -11.11 2.97
CA GLN A 103 2.12 -10.89 2.72
C GLN A 103 1.69 -11.76 1.54
N GLY A 104 0.79 -12.72 1.79
CA GLY A 104 0.34 -13.65 0.76
C GLY A 104 1.50 -14.40 0.10
N THR A 105 1.63 -14.26 -1.22
CA THR A 105 2.68 -14.91 -2.03
C THR A 105 3.90 -14.03 -2.29
N SER A 106 4.02 -12.87 -1.61
CA SER A 106 5.19 -12.01 -1.76
C SER A 106 6.47 -12.68 -1.19
N PRO A 107 7.66 -12.30 -1.68
CA PRO A 107 8.92 -12.77 -1.10
C PRO A 107 9.02 -12.41 0.38
N TYR A 108 9.74 -13.22 1.15
CA TYR A 108 10.00 -12.92 2.55
C TYR A 108 10.90 -11.70 2.71
N SER A 109 10.52 -10.84 3.65
CA SER A 109 11.33 -9.74 4.16
C SER A 109 11.79 -10.06 5.58
N PHE A 110 13.05 -9.77 5.85
CA PHE A 110 13.70 -10.16 7.10
C PHE A 110 14.26 -8.91 7.80
N PRO A 111 13.91 -8.68 9.07
CA PRO A 111 14.66 -7.78 9.93
C PRO A 111 16.00 -8.42 10.29
N VAL A 112 17.08 -7.68 10.09
CA VAL A 112 18.44 -8.17 10.30
C VAL A 112 19.32 -7.16 11.00
N LYS A 113 20.30 -7.68 11.72
CA LYS A 113 21.41 -6.92 12.26
C LYS A 113 22.72 -7.62 11.98
N GLY A 114 23.81 -6.88 12.03
CA GLY A 114 25.13 -7.43 11.86
C GLY A 114 26.22 -6.41 12.08
N THR A 115 27.44 -6.90 12.09
CA THR A 115 28.64 -6.08 12.19
C THR A 115 29.61 -6.51 11.12
N GLY A 116 30.19 -5.56 10.40
CA GLY A 116 31.11 -5.85 9.30
C GLY A 116 31.97 -4.66 8.94
N GLU A 117 32.95 -4.88 8.06
CA GLU A 117 33.81 -3.83 7.54
C GLU A 117 33.13 -3.14 6.36
N ALA A 118 32.97 -1.83 6.42
CA ALA A 118 32.37 -1.06 5.33
C ALA A 118 33.40 -0.83 4.22
N GLY A 119 33.01 -1.15 2.99
CA GLY A 119 33.82 -0.90 1.80
C GLY A 119 33.61 0.50 1.23
N GLU A 120 33.91 0.66 -0.06
CA GLU A 120 33.72 1.93 -0.76
C GLU A 120 32.28 2.06 -1.26
N ALA A 121 31.57 3.09 -0.79
CA ALA A 121 30.24 3.43 -1.26
C ALA A 121 30.24 3.77 -2.76
N LYS A 122 29.43 3.06 -3.55
CA LYS A 122 29.27 3.30 -4.99
C LYS A 122 27.82 3.16 -5.40
N SER A 123 27.35 4.10 -6.23
CA SER A 123 25.97 4.09 -6.76
C SER A 123 24.88 3.99 -5.68
N GLY A 124 25.11 4.60 -4.51
CA GLY A 124 24.16 4.55 -3.40
C GLY A 124 24.11 3.23 -2.63
N LEU A 125 25.09 2.35 -2.83
CA LEU A 125 25.25 1.11 -2.06
C LEU A 125 26.58 1.15 -1.31
N LEU A 126 26.54 0.83 -0.02
CA LEU A 126 27.72 0.60 0.80
C LEU A 126 27.94 -0.90 0.93
N PRO A 127 28.92 -1.50 0.24
CA PRO A 127 29.25 -2.90 0.44
C PRO A 127 29.77 -3.10 1.87
N VAL A 128 29.38 -4.19 2.53
CA VAL A 128 29.82 -4.52 3.88
C VAL A 128 30.31 -5.95 3.92
N THR A 129 31.53 -6.15 4.40
CA THR A 129 32.11 -7.48 4.61
C THR A 129 31.74 -7.96 6.00
N VAL A 130 30.77 -8.88 6.08
CA VAL A 130 30.31 -9.47 7.35
C VAL A 130 30.99 -10.83 7.53
N PRO A 131 31.71 -11.05 8.65
CA PRO A 131 32.36 -12.34 8.92
C PRO A 131 31.31 -13.44 9.16
N GLY A 132 31.65 -14.68 8.79
CA GLY A 132 30.79 -15.85 9.00
C GLY A 132 29.72 -16.07 7.92
N LEU A 133 29.75 -15.29 6.83
CA LEU A 133 28.90 -15.54 5.68
C LEU A 133 29.51 -16.56 4.70
N PRO A 134 28.68 -17.37 4.01
CA PRO A 134 29.16 -18.25 2.95
C PRO A 134 29.91 -17.48 1.86
N GLU A 135 30.94 -18.11 1.29
CA GLU A 135 31.70 -17.51 0.18
C GLU A 135 30.79 -17.10 -0.97
N GLY A 136 31.03 -15.91 -1.53
CA GLY A 136 30.24 -15.35 -2.62
C GLY A 136 28.98 -14.59 -2.18
N THR A 137 28.63 -14.57 -0.89
CA THR A 137 27.54 -13.73 -0.36
C THR A 137 27.94 -12.26 -0.39
N ARG A 138 27.19 -11.44 -1.13
CA ARG A 138 27.40 -9.99 -1.20
C ARG A 138 26.37 -9.28 -0.34
N VAL A 139 26.84 -8.51 0.64
CA VAL A 139 26.00 -7.67 1.50
C VAL A 139 26.24 -6.21 1.16
N SER A 140 25.16 -5.47 0.95
CA SER A 140 25.20 -4.04 0.68
C SER A 140 24.11 -3.31 1.46
N LEU A 141 24.46 -2.18 2.08
CA LEU A 141 23.49 -1.27 2.68
C LEU A 141 23.06 -0.24 1.64
N GLN A 142 21.75 0.01 1.52
CA GLN A 142 21.21 1.08 0.69
C GLN A 142 21.41 2.42 1.41
N ILE A 143 22.32 3.22 0.88
CA ILE A 143 22.69 4.55 1.37
C ILE A 143 22.59 5.60 0.24
N GLY A 144 21.79 5.30 -0.77
CA GLY A 144 21.63 6.12 -1.97
C GLY A 144 20.63 7.26 -1.79
N PRO A 145 20.64 8.25 -2.70
CA PRO A 145 19.63 9.30 -2.73
C PRO A 145 18.21 8.75 -2.97
N ALA A 146 18.11 7.56 -3.55
CA ALA A 146 16.87 6.82 -3.70
C ALA A 146 17.05 5.42 -3.08
N ILE A 147 16.11 5.06 -2.21
CA ILE A 147 16.06 3.76 -1.54
C ILE A 147 14.91 2.99 -2.15
N ASN A 148 15.22 1.81 -2.71
CA ASN A 148 14.27 1.03 -3.48
C ASN A 148 13.68 -0.11 -2.67
N GLY A 149 12.49 -0.54 -3.09
CA GLY A 149 11.80 -1.69 -2.54
C GLY A 149 10.96 -1.39 -1.31
N THR A 150 10.43 -2.46 -0.71
CA THR A 150 9.40 -2.40 0.34
C THR A 150 9.84 -3.06 1.64
N ALA A 151 11.13 -3.37 1.77
CA ALA A 151 11.69 -4.19 2.83
C ALA A 151 11.29 -3.72 4.24
N LEU A 152 11.34 -2.41 4.52
CA LEU A 152 10.97 -1.86 5.83
C LEU A 152 9.49 -2.08 6.16
N ARG A 153 8.61 -1.83 5.19
CA ARG A 153 7.16 -2.02 5.35
C ARG A 153 6.84 -3.50 5.59
N ASP A 154 7.43 -4.36 4.78
CA ASP A 154 7.10 -5.79 4.76
C ASP A 154 7.71 -6.52 5.96
N ALA A 155 8.96 -6.18 6.36
CA ALA A 155 9.60 -6.74 7.54
C ALA A 155 8.97 -6.26 8.86
N ALA A 156 8.34 -5.07 8.88
CA ALA A 156 7.60 -4.60 10.07
C ALA A 156 6.42 -5.53 10.43
N GLY A 157 5.86 -6.25 9.45
CA GLY A 157 4.86 -7.30 9.62
C GLY A 157 3.45 -6.86 10.06
N PHE A 158 3.28 -5.68 10.64
CA PHE A 158 1.96 -5.13 11.01
C PHE A 158 1.34 -4.23 9.93
N ILE A 159 2.12 -3.79 8.94
CA ILE A 159 1.61 -2.99 7.81
C ILE A 159 1.12 -3.97 6.76
N THR A 160 -0.19 -3.95 6.49
CA THR A 160 -0.83 -4.92 5.59
C THR A 160 -1.62 -4.21 4.52
N PHE A 161 -1.77 -4.83 3.35
CA PHE A 161 -2.53 -4.24 2.23
C PHE A 161 -3.96 -3.85 2.63
N GLY A 162 -4.61 -4.60 3.54
CA GLY A 162 -5.96 -4.32 4.01
C GLY A 162 -6.13 -3.00 4.77
N GLN A 163 -5.04 -2.29 5.08
CA GLN A 163 -5.06 -0.95 5.68
C GLN A 163 -5.14 0.17 4.63
N PHE A 164 -5.06 -0.15 3.34
CA PHE A 164 -4.98 0.80 2.23
C PHE A 164 -6.09 0.54 1.21
N LEU A 165 -6.53 1.57 0.49
CA LEU A 165 -7.62 1.43 -0.47
C LEU A 165 -7.15 0.72 -1.76
N ASN A 166 -5.88 0.89 -2.12
CA ASN A 166 -5.36 0.42 -3.41
C ASN A 166 -3.85 0.18 -3.35
N GLN A 167 -3.31 -0.41 -4.43
CA GLN A 167 -1.89 -0.77 -4.53
C GLN A 167 -0.97 0.46 -4.57
N VAL A 168 -1.46 1.60 -5.07
CA VAL A 168 -0.69 2.84 -5.13
C VAL A 168 -0.45 3.37 -3.72
N GLU A 169 -1.49 3.47 -2.89
CA GLU A 169 -1.36 3.89 -1.49
C GLU A 169 -0.44 2.96 -0.70
N TYR A 170 -0.56 1.64 -0.91
CA TYR A 170 0.29 0.67 -0.25
C TYR A 170 1.77 0.80 -0.66
N ALA A 171 2.04 1.09 -1.93
CA ALA A 171 3.39 1.34 -2.44
C ALA A 171 3.93 2.69 -1.94
N ASP A 172 3.10 3.73 -1.92
CA ASP A 172 3.45 5.06 -1.41
C ASP A 172 3.81 5.01 0.08
N ALA A 173 3.13 4.18 0.87
CA ALA A 173 3.47 3.93 2.27
C ALA A 173 4.90 3.38 2.41
N ALA A 174 5.30 2.41 1.58
CA ALA A 174 6.66 1.87 1.59
C ALA A 174 7.69 2.93 1.17
N THR A 175 7.39 3.68 0.10
CA THR A 175 8.25 4.77 -0.39
C THR A 175 8.44 5.85 0.68
N SER A 176 7.38 6.18 1.41
CA SER A 176 7.45 7.17 2.49
C SER A 176 8.33 6.71 3.66
N LEU A 177 8.25 5.43 4.06
CA LEU A 177 9.15 4.87 5.08
C LEU A 177 10.61 4.92 4.64
N ASN A 178 10.88 4.60 3.37
CA ASN A 178 12.22 4.71 2.78
C ASN A 178 12.72 6.17 2.76
N ASN A 179 11.85 7.13 2.48
CA ASN A 179 12.18 8.55 2.51
C ASN A 179 12.50 9.03 3.94
N GLN A 180 11.73 8.60 4.94
CA GLN A 180 12.02 8.91 6.34
C GLN A 180 13.37 8.36 6.79
N MET A 181 13.67 7.11 6.41
CA MET A 181 14.98 6.52 6.64
C MET A 181 16.09 7.38 6.05
N ARG A 182 15.97 7.73 4.76
CA ARG A 182 16.95 8.57 4.06
C ARG A 182 17.17 9.90 4.76
N GLU A 183 16.09 10.59 5.14
CA GLU A 183 16.15 11.91 5.75
C GLU A 183 16.77 11.93 7.14
N ARG A 184 16.58 10.84 7.90
CA ARG A 184 17.02 10.75 9.30
C ARG A 184 18.40 10.14 9.43
N LEU A 185 18.64 9.03 8.74
CA LEU A 185 19.90 8.30 8.79
C LEU A 185 20.96 8.97 7.92
N LEU A 186 20.69 9.13 6.62
CA LEU A 186 21.74 9.55 5.67
C LEU A 186 22.11 11.04 5.79
N LYS A 187 21.23 11.87 6.37
CA LYS A 187 21.53 13.30 6.58
C LYS A 187 22.69 13.51 7.57
N ASN A 188 22.85 12.60 8.52
CA ASN A 188 23.86 12.71 9.58
C ASN A 188 25.01 11.69 9.42
N LEU A 189 24.89 10.75 8.47
CA LEU A 189 25.86 9.70 8.26
C LEU A 189 27.00 10.16 7.34
N ASP A 190 28.23 10.22 7.86
CA ASP A 190 29.41 10.40 7.03
C ASP A 190 29.81 9.09 6.34
N VAL A 191 29.11 8.79 5.24
CA VAL A 191 29.36 7.61 4.42
C VAL A 191 30.84 7.49 3.99
N ALA A 192 31.49 8.61 3.67
CA ALA A 192 32.88 8.59 3.21
C ALA A 192 33.83 8.19 4.35
N GLY A 193 33.55 8.66 5.56
CA GLY A 193 34.28 8.32 6.78
C GLY A 193 34.12 6.87 7.22
N LEU A 194 33.10 6.14 6.76
CA LEU A 194 32.91 4.72 7.11
C LEU A 194 33.85 3.77 6.36
N LYS A 195 34.43 4.17 5.23
CA LYS A 195 35.25 3.28 4.40
C LYS A 195 36.43 2.70 5.20
N GLY A 196 36.53 1.37 5.22
CA GLY A 196 37.55 0.61 5.95
C GLY A 196 37.31 0.51 7.46
N LYS A 197 36.19 1.06 7.96
CA LYS A 197 35.82 0.96 9.38
C LYS A 197 34.89 -0.20 9.62
N LYS A 198 34.92 -0.69 10.86
CA LYS A 198 33.94 -1.65 11.35
C LYS A 198 32.65 -0.90 11.68
N ILE A 199 31.53 -1.34 11.14
CA ILE A 199 30.22 -0.76 11.39
C ILE A 199 29.27 -1.83 11.94
N SER A 200 28.39 -1.43 12.86
CA SER A 200 27.19 -2.19 13.20
C SER A 200 26.00 -1.61 12.47
N PHE A 201 25.14 -2.47 11.94
CA PHE A 201 23.95 -2.05 11.21
C PHE A 201 22.75 -2.87 11.66
N THR A 202 21.59 -2.23 11.62
CA THR A 202 20.28 -2.88 11.75
C THR A 202 19.40 -2.40 10.61
N GLY A 203 18.60 -3.28 10.03
CA GLY A 203 17.77 -2.94 8.88
C GLY A 203 16.88 -4.09 8.45
N ALA A 204 16.32 -3.97 7.25
CA ALA A 204 15.53 -5.03 6.64
C ALA A 204 15.96 -5.29 5.20
N PHE A 205 15.83 -6.52 4.74
CA PHE A 205 15.97 -6.84 3.32
C PHE A 205 14.85 -7.78 2.86
N THR A 206 14.56 -7.76 1.56
CA THR A 206 13.68 -8.72 0.92
C THR A 206 14.52 -9.75 0.17
N LEU A 207 14.24 -11.03 0.37
CA LEU A 207 14.99 -12.11 -0.26
C LEU A 207 14.66 -12.20 -1.76
N LEU A 208 15.45 -11.49 -2.57
CA LEU A 208 15.39 -11.56 -4.03
C LEU A 208 16.31 -12.63 -4.60
N SER A 209 17.48 -12.82 -3.98
CA SER A 209 18.43 -13.85 -4.35
C SER A 209 19.17 -14.38 -3.11
N PRO A 210 19.61 -15.65 -3.10
CA PRO A 210 20.29 -16.22 -1.93
C PRO A 210 21.67 -15.63 -1.65
N SER A 211 22.33 -15.08 -2.68
CA SER A 211 23.74 -14.65 -2.61
C SER A 211 23.90 -13.13 -2.62
N VAL A 212 22.82 -12.37 -2.78
CA VAL A 212 22.86 -10.89 -2.77
C VAL A 212 21.86 -10.40 -1.74
N VAL A 213 22.38 -9.79 -0.68
CA VAL A 213 21.62 -9.23 0.43
C VAL A 213 21.74 -7.71 0.35
N THR A 214 20.65 -7.06 -0.09
CA THR A 214 20.57 -5.60 -0.15
C THR A 214 19.69 -5.11 0.99
N ILE A 215 20.32 -4.55 2.02
CA ILE A 215 19.68 -4.14 3.26
C ILE A 215 19.28 -2.68 3.18
N THR A 216 18.06 -2.38 3.56
CA THR A 216 17.59 -1.02 3.86
C THR A 216 17.84 -0.76 5.35
N PRO A 217 18.88 -0.01 5.73
CA PRO A 217 19.23 0.19 7.13
C PRO A 217 18.22 1.09 7.84
N VAL A 218 17.97 0.84 9.13
CA VAL A 218 17.30 1.77 10.05
C VAL A 218 18.30 2.42 11.01
N SER A 219 19.43 1.76 11.27
CA SER A 219 20.55 2.29 12.04
C SER A 219 21.87 1.80 11.45
N VAL A 220 22.88 2.67 11.45
CA VAL A 220 24.27 2.39 11.08
C VAL A 220 25.17 3.17 12.01
N GLU A 221 26.01 2.46 12.75
CA GLU A 221 26.91 3.03 13.75
C GLU A 221 28.32 2.48 13.55
N GLU A 222 29.34 3.27 13.88
CA GLU A 222 30.72 2.80 13.93
C GLU A 222 30.87 1.85 15.12
N ALA A 223 31.26 0.60 14.85
CA ALA A 223 31.51 -0.39 15.88
C ALA A 223 32.86 -0.07 16.54
N SER A 224 32.82 0.40 17.79
CA SER A 224 34.01 0.62 18.63
C SER A 224 34.73 -0.68 18.97
#